data_AF-A0A3B9ALH7-F1
#
_entry.id   AF-A0A3B9ALH7-F1
#
_cell.length_a   1.000
_cell.length_b   1.000
_cell.length_c   1.000
_cell.angle_alpha   90.00
_cell.angle_beta   90.00
_cell.angle_gamma   90.00
#
_symmetry.space_group_name_H-M   'P 1'
#
loop_
_entity.id
_entity.type
_entity.pdbx_description
1 polymer ?
#
loop_
_entity_poly.entity_id
_entity_poly.type
_entity_poly.pdbx_seq_one_letter_code
_entity_poly.pdbx_strand_id
1 'polypeptide(L)'
;MASLTPFAGPLGHRRAAHLLRRTSYHFIKPKVDQMAGQTAGQALNMLLQMNPLKQNQPIFKDLQTQGSPVETWLLPLPGTPQNSLPAEDFVLRRWVMIWWCNEALQDTGIGHKMTFFFHQYFQTTA
;
A
#
# COMPACT_ATOMS: atom_id res chain seq x y z
N MET A 1 12.85 -3.38 35.10
CA MET A 1 12.67 -2.98 33.69
C MET A 1 12.58 -1.46 33.66
N ALA A 2 13.71 -0.76 33.52
CA ALA A 2 13.69 0.70 33.40
C ALA A 2 12.88 1.03 32.14
N SER A 3 11.67 1.56 32.30
CA SER A 3 10.84 1.92 31.15
C SER A 3 11.58 3.00 30.39
N LEU A 4 11.85 2.77 29.11
CA LEU A 4 12.40 3.78 28.23
C LEU A 4 11.47 4.99 28.29
N THR A 5 11.97 6.11 28.81
CA THR A 5 11.21 7.37 28.82
C THR A 5 10.83 7.70 27.38
N PRO A 6 9.54 7.85 27.05
CA PRO A 6 9.12 8.16 25.70
C PRO A 6 9.80 9.44 25.20
N PHE A 7 10.17 9.44 23.92
CA PHE A 7 10.73 10.64 23.33
C PHE A 7 9.69 11.77 23.36
N ALA A 8 10.04 12.85 24.07
CA ALA A 8 9.23 14.06 24.15
C ALA A 8 9.73 15.11 23.16
N GLY A 9 8.83 15.65 22.34
CA GLY A 9 9.10 16.73 21.39
C GLY A 9 8.91 16.34 19.92
N PRO A 10 9.19 17.28 18.99
CA PRO A 10 9.10 17.03 17.56
C PRO A 10 10.11 15.99 17.10
N LEU A 11 9.72 15.15 16.12
CA LEU A 11 10.58 14.12 15.56
C LEU A 11 11.85 14.70 14.94
N GLY A 12 11.74 15.87 14.29
CA GLY A 12 12.75 16.40 13.40
C GLY A 12 12.94 15.52 12.16
N HIS A 13 13.64 16.04 11.16
CA HIS A 13 13.75 15.40 9.84
C HIS A 13 14.33 13.99 9.89
N ARG A 14 15.35 13.75 10.72
CA ARG A 14 16.01 12.43 10.80
C ARG A 14 15.07 11.34 11.32
N ARG A 15 14.34 11.59 12.41
CA ARG A 15 13.43 10.59 12.99
C ARG A 15 12.15 10.47 12.17
N ALA A 16 11.63 11.57 11.64
CA ALA A 16 10.50 11.55 10.71
C ALA A 16 10.81 10.71 9.46
N ALA A 17 11.96 10.94 8.83
CA ALA A 17 12.39 10.15 7.68
C ALA A 17 12.59 8.67 8.04
N HIS A 18 13.19 8.38 9.19
CA HIS A 18 13.37 7.00 9.63
C HIS A 18 12.03 6.31 9.86
N LEU A 19 11.11 6.94 10.59
CA LEU A 19 9.77 6.42 10.85
C LEU A 19 9.05 6.14 9.52
N LEU A 20 9.00 7.12 8.63
CA LEU A 20 8.31 6.99 7.34
C LEU A 20 8.86 5.85 6.47
N ARG A 21 10.18 5.64 6.43
CA ARG A 21 10.78 4.50 5.70
C ARG A 21 10.34 3.13 6.23
N ARG A 22 10.08 3.05 7.53
CA ARG A 22 9.66 1.81 8.20
C ARG A 22 8.16 1.58 8.06
N THR A 23 7.37 2.65 8.05
CA THR A 23 5.91 2.56 8.11
C THR A 23 5.21 2.80 6.78
N SER A 24 5.83 3.38 5.74
CA SER A 24 5.15 3.57 4.46
C SER A 24 6.08 3.30 3.28
N TYR A 25 5.51 2.99 2.11
CA TYR A 25 6.23 3.02 0.84
C TYR A 25 6.18 4.40 0.18
N HIS A 26 5.29 5.29 0.63
CA HIS A 26 5.17 6.68 0.17
C HIS A 26 6.20 7.59 0.86
N PHE A 27 7.48 7.41 0.53
CA PHE A 27 8.58 8.21 1.06
C PHE A 27 8.86 9.43 0.16
N ILE A 28 8.30 10.58 0.51
CA ILE A 28 8.53 11.85 -0.20
C ILE A 28 8.93 12.99 0.75
N LYS A 29 9.72 13.95 0.25
CA LYS A 29 10.22 15.08 1.06
C LYS A 29 9.11 15.88 1.77
N PRO A 30 8.00 16.27 1.11
CA PRO A 30 6.94 17.02 1.78
C PRO A 30 6.34 16.29 2.98
N LYS A 31 6.23 14.96 2.92
CA LYS A 31 5.73 14.14 4.02
C LYS A 31 6.72 14.10 5.19
N VAL A 32 8.01 13.98 4.89
CA VAL A 32 9.08 14.04 5.90
C VAL A 32 9.06 15.39 6.61
N ASP A 33 8.96 16.49 5.85
CA ASP A 33 8.94 17.84 6.40
C ASP A 33 7.69 18.06 7.28
N GLN A 34 6.53 17.58 6.83
CA GLN A 34 5.29 17.58 7.62
C GLN A 34 5.47 16.84 8.96
N MET A 35 6.01 15.62 8.91
CA MET A 35 6.19 14.78 10.10
C MET A 35 7.31 15.26 11.02
N ALA A 36 8.29 16.01 10.50
CA ALA A 36 9.39 16.55 11.30
C ALA A 36 8.90 17.49 12.42
N GLY A 37 7.81 18.23 12.17
CA GLY A 37 7.16 19.10 13.16
C GLY A 37 6.25 18.38 14.16
N GLN A 38 6.03 17.07 13.99
CA GLN A 38 5.08 16.31 14.81
C GLN A 38 5.76 15.60 15.97
N THR A 39 5.01 15.39 17.05
CA THR A 39 5.38 14.42 18.08
C THR A 39 5.22 12.98 17.56
N ALA A 40 5.85 12.02 18.22
CA ALA A 40 5.71 10.60 17.87
C ALA A 40 4.24 10.13 17.88
N GLY A 41 3.44 10.56 18.87
CA GLY A 41 2.03 10.20 18.96
C GLY A 41 1.19 10.75 17.81
N GLN A 42 1.40 12.01 17.43
CA GLN A 42 0.71 12.62 16.29
C GLN A 42 1.05 11.92 14.97
N ALA A 43 2.33 11.60 14.76
CA ALA A 43 2.78 10.89 13.56
C ALA A 43 2.19 9.47 13.48
N LEU A 44 2.13 8.75 14.60
CA LEU A 44 1.53 7.41 14.67
C LEU A 44 0.02 7.45 14.40
N ASN A 45 -0.71 8.39 15.01
CA ASN A 45 -2.15 8.54 14.76
C ASN A 45 -2.45 8.75 13.27
N MET A 46 -1.61 9.50 12.57
CA MET A 46 -1.74 9.68 11.12
C MET A 46 -1.40 8.41 10.34
N LEU A 47 -0.30 7.72 10.68
CA LEU A 47 0.15 6.54 9.96
C LEU A 47 -0.79 5.34 10.11
N LEU A 48 -1.45 5.23 11.27
CA LEU A 48 -2.37 4.14 11.58
C LEU A 48 -3.76 4.32 10.97
N GLN A 49 -4.04 5.45 10.31
CA GLN A 49 -5.25 5.62 9.53
C GLN A 49 -5.15 4.82 8.23
N MET A 50 -6.12 3.92 8.02
CA MET A 50 -6.25 3.18 6.77
C MET A 50 -6.85 4.09 5.70
N ASN A 51 -6.09 4.31 4.63
CA ASN A 51 -6.57 5.08 3.49
C ASN A 51 -7.32 4.17 2.51
N PRO A 52 -8.37 4.67 1.84
CA PRO A 52 -8.99 3.94 0.75
C PRO A 52 -7.98 3.77 -0.41
N LEU A 53 -8.13 2.69 -1.16
CA LEU A 53 -7.41 2.50 -2.42
C LEU A 53 -7.82 3.59 -3.40
N LYS A 54 -6.86 4.14 -4.15
CA LYS A 54 -7.15 5.09 -5.23
C LYS A 54 -7.87 4.41 -6.38
N GLN A 55 -7.57 3.14 -6.60
CA GLN A 55 -8.22 2.31 -7.58
C GLN A 55 -8.72 1.01 -6.95
N ASN A 56 -10.04 0.80 -7.00
CA ASN A 56 -10.72 -0.30 -6.30
C ASN A 56 -10.32 -1.70 -6.78
N GLN A 57 -9.77 -1.83 -8.00
CA GLN A 57 -9.32 -3.09 -8.58
C GLN A 57 -8.32 -2.84 -9.72
N PRO A 58 -7.42 -3.80 -10.03
CA PRO A 58 -6.47 -3.67 -11.12
C PRO A 58 -7.18 -3.51 -12.47
N ILE A 59 -6.50 -2.83 -13.39
CA ILE A 59 -6.86 -2.77 -14.80
C ILE A 59 -6.02 -3.74 -15.60
N PHE A 60 -6.60 -4.25 -16.67
CA PHE A 60 -5.93 -5.06 -17.68
C PHE A 60 -6.19 -4.42 -19.03
N LYS A 61 -5.18 -4.44 -19.89
CA LYS A 61 -5.32 -4.08 -21.30
C LYS A 61 -4.49 -5.05 -22.11
N ASP A 62 -5.12 -5.72 -23.06
CA ASP A 62 -4.36 -6.50 -24.03
C ASP A 62 -3.57 -5.55 -24.93
N LEU A 63 -2.24 -5.70 -24.91
CA LEU A 63 -1.30 -4.90 -25.68
C LEU A 63 -0.98 -5.53 -27.05
N GLN A 64 -1.39 -6.78 -27.27
CA GLN A 64 -1.20 -7.49 -28.54
C GLN A 64 -2.29 -7.11 -29.55
N THR A 65 -3.52 -6.90 -29.07
CA THR A 65 -4.65 -6.51 -29.91
C THR A 65 -4.80 -4.98 -29.97
N GLN A 66 -4.58 -4.40 -31.14
CA GLN A 66 -4.79 -2.96 -31.35
C GLN A 66 -6.25 -2.59 -31.07
N GLY A 67 -6.46 -1.58 -30.22
CA GLY A 67 -7.81 -1.11 -29.87
C GLY A 67 -8.52 -1.92 -28.78
N SER A 68 -7.84 -2.90 -28.15
CA SER A 68 -8.41 -3.63 -27.01
C SER A 68 -8.86 -2.67 -25.88
N PRO A 69 -10.06 -2.88 -25.31
CA PRO A 69 -10.56 -2.07 -24.21
C PRO A 69 -9.71 -2.26 -22.95
N VAL A 70 -9.88 -1.34 -22.00
CA VAL A 70 -9.39 -1.54 -20.63
C VAL A 70 -10.44 -2.30 -19.86
N GLU A 71 -10.04 -3.40 -19.22
CA GLU A 71 -10.92 -4.32 -18.53
C GLU A 71 -10.57 -4.43 -17.04
N THR A 72 -11.53 -4.87 -16.24
CA THR A 72 -11.39 -5.13 -14.79
C THR A 72 -12.09 -6.43 -14.43
N TRP A 73 -11.54 -7.21 -13.50
CA TRP A 73 -12.00 -8.60 -13.29
C TRP A 73 -12.03 -9.10 -11.83
N LEU A 74 -11.73 -8.28 -10.82
CA LEU A 74 -11.76 -8.75 -9.43
C LEU A 74 -13.10 -8.51 -8.72
N LEU A 75 -13.90 -7.57 -9.23
CA LEU A 75 -15.21 -7.22 -8.69
C LEU A 75 -16.31 -7.61 -9.69
N PRO A 76 -17.43 -8.19 -9.22
CA PRO A 76 -17.78 -8.40 -7.81
C PRO A 76 -17.11 -9.65 -7.18
N LEU A 77 -17.17 -9.73 -5.84
CA LEU A 77 -16.48 -10.73 -5.03
C LEU A 77 -16.97 -12.19 -5.24
N PRO A 78 -16.20 -13.20 -4.75
CA PRO A 78 -16.56 -14.61 -4.88
C PRO A 78 -18.00 -14.91 -4.44
N GLY A 79 -18.71 -15.71 -5.23
CA GLY A 79 -20.15 -15.97 -5.06
C GLY A 79 -21.05 -15.13 -5.96
N THR A 80 -20.49 -14.20 -6.73
CA THR A 80 -21.18 -13.53 -7.84
C THR A 80 -20.80 -14.17 -9.18
N PRO A 81 -21.72 -14.26 -10.16
CA PRO A 81 -21.37 -14.70 -11.52
C PRO A 81 -20.39 -13.70 -12.11
N GLN A 82 -19.12 -14.09 -12.22
CA GLN A 82 -18.10 -13.28 -12.86
C GLN A 82 -18.07 -13.61 -14.35
N ASN A 83 -17.90 -12.59 -15.20
CA ASN A 83 -17.55 -12.81 -16.60
C ASN A 83 -16.26 -13.64 -16.69
N SER A 84 -16.08 -14.34 -17.81
CA SER A 84 -14.81 -15.00 -18.14
C SER A 84 -13.65 -14.03 -17.90
N LEU A 85 -12.57 -14.53 -17.30
CA LEU A 85 -11.35 -13.74 -17.09
C LEU A 85 -10.86 -13.17 -18.44
N PRO A 86 -10.37 -11.92 -18.48
CA PRO A 86 -9.94 -11.29 -19.72
C PRO A 86 -8.63 -11.88 -20.28
N ALA A 87 -7.91 -12.66 -19.49
CA ALA A 87 -6.71 -13.41 -19.88
C ALA A 87 -6.46 -14.58 -18.91
N GLU A 88 -5.42 -15.39 -19.16
CA GLU A 88 -5.00 -16.43 -18.21
C GLU A 88 -4.45 -15.82 -16.91
N ASP A 89 -4.58 -16.57 -15.81
CA ASP A 89 -4.18 -16.12 -14.46
C ASP A 89 -2.71 -15.67 -14.38
N PHE A 90 -1.80 -16.35 -15.06
CA PHE A 90 -0.38 -16.00 -15.06
C PHE A 90 -0.11 -14.62 -15.69
N VAL A 91 -0.94 -14.18 -16.64
CA VAL A 91 -0.89 -12.84 -17.23
C VAL A 91 -1.44 -11.83 -16.23
N LEU A 92 -2.62 -12.10 -15.68
CA LEU A 92 -3.34 -11.19 -14.77
C LEU A 92 -2.58 -10.96 -13.46
N ARG A 93 -1.87 -11.96 -12.94
CA ARG A 93 -1.06 -11.85 -11.72
C ARG A 93 -0.05 -10.70 -11.78
N ARG A 94 0.55 -10.45 -12.95
CA ARG A 94 1.49 -9.32 -13.13
C ARG A 94 0.80 -7.97 -12.98
N TRP A 95 -0.42 -7.84 -13.50
CA TRP A 95 -1.22 -6.62 -13.38
C TRP A 95 -1.67 -6.37 -11.94
N VAL A 96 -2.03 -7.42 -11.20
CA VAL A 96 -2.30 -7.32 -9.75
C VAL A 96 -1.07 -6.79 -9.00
N MET A 97 0.12 -7.33 -9.28
CA MET A 97 1.36 -6.86 -8.63
C MET A 97 1.65 -5.39 -8.94
N ILE A 98 1.49 -4.96 -10.20
CA ILE A 98 1.73 -3.56 -10.59
C ILE A 98 0.72 -2.63 -9.92
N TRP A 99 -0.55 -3.00 -9.91
CA TRP A 99 -1.60 -2.25 -9.22
C TRP A 99 -1.30 -2.11 -7.72
N TRP A 100 -0.98 -3.21 -7.03
CA TRP A 100 -0.63 -3.17 -5.60
C TRP A 100 0.59 -2.29 -5.33
N CYS A 101 1.64 -2.38 -6.16
CA CYS A 101 2.82 -1.52 -6.04
C CYS A 101 2.46 -0.04 -6.24
N ASN A 102 1.61 0.27 -7.22
CA ASN A 102 1.16 1.64 -7.48
C ASN A 102 0.33 2.21 -6.33
N GLU A 103 -0.56 1.41 -5.74
CA GLU A 103 -1.32 1.79 -4.54
C GLU A 103 -0.39 1.99 -3.34
N ALA A 104 0.55 1.08 -3.11
CA ALA A 104 1.52 1.16 -2.03
C ALA A 104 2.40 2.42 -2.11
N LEU A 105 2.86 2.80 -3.30
CA LEU A 105 3.64 4.02 -3.52
C LEU A 105 2.83 5.30 -3.28
N GLN A 106 1.51 5.21 -3.24
CA GLN A 106 0.61 6.36 -3.05
C GLN A 106 -0.08 6.36 -1.67
N ASP A 107 0.00 5.26 -0.92
CA ASP A 107 -0.56 5.13 0.42
C ASP A 107 0.28 5.90 1.44
N THR A 108 -0.30 6.96 2.00
CA THR A 108 0.34 7.79 3.01
C THR A 108 0.38 7.18 4.41
N GLY A 109 -0.30 6.04 4.60
CA GLY A 109 -0.39 5.29 5.85
C GLY A 109 0.50 4.05 5.89
N ILE A 110 0.24 3.18 6.86
CA ILE A 110 0.98 1.93 7.11
C ILE A 110 0.36 0.69 6.45
N GLY A 111 -0.84 0.81 5.88
CA GLY A 111 -1.65 -0.31 5.39
C GLY A 111 -0.84 -1.29 4.53
N HIS A 112 -0.24 -0.81 3.44
CA HIS A 112 0.50 -1.68 2.52
C HIS A 112 1.76 -2.32 3.14
N LYS A 113 2.44 -1.63 4.07
CA LYS A 113 3.58 -2.21 4.80
C LYS A 113 3.14 -3.34 5.71
N MET A 114 2.01 -3.17 6.42
CA MET A 114 1.43 -4.24 7.24
C MET A 114 0.97 -5.41 6.39
N THR A 115 0.31 -5.15 5.26
CA THR A 115 -0.10 -6.21 4.31
C THR A 115 1.11 -7.04 3.86
N PHE A 116 2.21 -6.40 3.47
CA PHE A 116 3.41 -7.12 3.04
C PHE A 116 4.10 -7.86 4.19
N PHE A 117 4.13 -7.26 5.39
CA PHE A 117 4.60 -7.93 6.60
C PHE A 117 3.78 -9.20 6.85
N PHE A 118 2.45 -9.10 6.94
CA PHE A 118 1.57 -10.24 7.14
C PHE A 118 1.68 -11.30 6.05
N HIS A 119 1.81 -10.89 4.78
CA HIS A 119 2.06 -11.83 3.68
C HIS A 119 3.34 -12.64 3.89
N GLN A 120 4.41 -12.07 4.47
CA GLN A 120 5.65 -12.80 4.73
C GLN A 120 5.52 -13.80 5.91
N TYR A 121 4.72 -13.49 6.93
CA TYR A 121 4.59 -14.32 8.13
C TYR A 121 3.43 -15.33 8.10
N PHE A 122 2.39 -15.07 7.31
CA PHE A 122 1.21 -15.91 7.17
C PHE A 122 1.17 -16.65 5.84
N GLN A 123 2.32 -16.98 5.25
CA GLN A 123 2.34 -17.82 4.06
C GLN A 123 1.77 -19.21 4.39
N THR A 124 0.54 -19.45 3.94
CA THR A 124 0.08 -20.81 3.66
C THR A 124 0.77 -21.25 2.39
N THR A 125 1.43 -22.40 2.41
CA THR A 125 2.08 -22.99 1.24
C THR A 125 1.17 -22.92 0.01
N ALA A 126 1.72 -22.42 -1.10
CA ALA A 126 1.04 -22.32 -2.39
C ALA A 126 0.76 -23.70 -2.99
#